data_AF-A0A6M0GHD0-F1
#
_entry.id   AF-A0A6M0GHD0-F1
#
_cell.length_a   1.000
_cell.length_b   1.000
_cell.length_c   1.000
_cell.angle_alpha   90.00
_cell.angle_beta   90.00
_cell.angle_gamma   90.00
#
_symmetry.space_group_name_H-M   'P 1'
#
loop_
_entity.id
_entity.type
_entity.pdbx_description
1 polymer ?
#
loop_
_entity_poly.entity_id
_entity_poly.type
_entity_poly.pdbx_seq_one_letter_code
_entity_poly.pdbx_strand_id
1 'polypeptide(L)'
;VTPMRGRNVMSISFAQDNSVWVGTDNGLFKLNPYNGAVLGQAGSLPSNNILSLSPDTGNKLWVGTMEGLAWISLTSGRVRPHYAFVKEPPENF
;
A
#
# COMPACT_ATOMS: atom_id res chain seq x y z
N VAL A 1 -8.36 14.11 -6.57
CA VAL A 1 -9.32 13.08 -7.04
C VAL A 1 -9.00 12.57 -8.44
N THR A 2 -8.54 13.43 -9.36
CA THR A 2 -8.07 13.05 -10.72
C THR A 2 -7.10 11.87 -10.80
N PRO A 3 -6.13 11.68 -9.87
CA PRO A 3 -5.22 10.55 -9.93
C PRO A 3 -5.92 9.18 -9.83
N MET A 4 -7.02 9.09 -9.09
CA MET A 4 -7.72 7.82 -8.83
C MET A 4 -8.72 7.44 -9.93
N ARG A 5 -8.98 8.36 -10.87
CA ARG A 5 -10.01 8.17 -11.91
C ARG A 5 -9.55 7.06 -12.86
N GLY A 6 -10.42 6.08 -13.10
CA GLY A 6 -10.14 4.95 -13.99
C GLY A 6 -9.28 3.84 -13.38
N ARG A 7 -9.05 3.86 -12.06
CA ARG A 7 -8.38 2.77 -11.32
C ARG A 7 -9.42 1.99 -10.53
N ASN A 8 -9.38 0.67 -10.61
CA ASN A 8 -10.30 -0.17 -9.83
C ASN A 8 -9.83 -0.21 -8.38
N VAL A 9 -10.72 0.13 -7.45
CA VAL A 9 -10.46 0.02 -6.02
C VAL A 9 -10.64 -1.43 -5.60
N MET A 10 -9.58 -2.05 -5.10
CA MET A 10 -9.55 -3.46 -4.72
C MET A 10 -9.59 -3.64 -3.20
N SER A 11 -9.04 -2.68 -2.44
CA SER A 11 -8.96 -2.76 -0.98
C SER A 11 -8.92 -1.38 -0.33
N ILE A 12 -9.45 -1.30 0.89
CA ILE A 12 -9.46 -0.08 1.72
C ILE A 12 -9.10 -0.48 3.15
N SER A 13 -8.26 0.32 3.82
CA SER A 13 -7.93 0.13 5.23
C SER A 13 -7.79 1.48 5.94
N PHE A 14 -8.34 1.55 7.16
CA PHE A 14 -8.14 2.69 8.05
C PHE A 14 -6.92 2.42 8.93
N ALA A 15 -5.95 3.32 8.92
CA ALA A 15 -4.78 3.26 9.78
C ALA A 15 -5.00 4.07 11.07
N GLN A 16 -4.23 3.75 12.12
CA GLN A 16 -4.33 4.41 13.43
C GLN A 16 -3.92 5.89 13.39
N ASP A 17 -3.19 6.33 12.36
CA ASP A 17 -2.82 7.73 12.13
C ASP A 17 -3.95 8.56 11.49
N ASN A 18 -5.19 8.10 11.57
CA ASN A 18 -6.37 8.67 10.90
C ASN A 18 -6.23 8.80 9.38
N SER A 19 -5.41 7.97 8.74
CA SER A 19 -5.35 7.93 7.28
C SER A 19 -6.16 6.78 6.69
N VAL A 20 -6.64 6.98 5.45
CA VAL A 20 -7.28 5.92 4.66
C VAL A 20 -6.29 5.48 3.60
N TRP A 21 -5.97 4.20 3.60
CA TRP A 21 -5.17 3.57 2.55
C TRP A 21 -6.10 2.88 1.57
N VAL A 22 -5.86 3.11 0.27
CA VAL A 22 -6.65 2.52 -0.82
C VAL A 22 -5.73 1.82 -1.80
N GLY A 23 -5.86 0.49 -1.86
CA GLY A 23 -5.21 -0.35 -2.84
C GLY A 23 -6.04 -0.41 -4.12
N THR A 24 -5.38 -0.21 -5.26
CA THR A 24 -6.00 -0.27 -6.58
C THR A 24 -5.29 -1.27 -7.48
N ASP A 25 -5.86 -1.53 -8.65
CA ASP A 25 -5.19 -2.25 -9.73
C ASP A 25 -3.94 -1.53 -10.29
N ASN A 26 -3.74 -0.25 -9.93
CA ASN A 26 -2.56 0.53 -10.29
C ASN A 26 -2.15 1.53 -9.20
N GLY A 27 -1.66 0.99 -8.09
CA GLY A 27 -0.99 1.70 -7.02
C GLY A 27 -1.72 1.64 -5.68
N LEU A 28 -1.00 2.06 -4.65
CA LEU A 28 -1.49 2.22 -3.29
C LEU A 28 -1.48 3.70 -2.91
N PHE A 29 -2.64 4.23 -2.52
CA PHE A 29 -2.84 5.65 -2.24
C PHE A 29 -3.17 5.89 -0.77
N LYS A 30 -2.60 6.96 -0.21
CA LYS A 30 -3.01 7.51 1.08
C LYS A 30 -3.99 8.66 0.82
N LEU A 31 -5.15 8.60 1.45
CA LEU A 31 -6.22 9.59 1.33
C LEU A 31 -6.47 10.26 2.68
N ASN A 32 -6.90 11.53 2.62
CA ASN A 32 -7.51 12.21 3.75
C ASN A 32 -8.92 11.64 3.98
N PRO A 33 -9.26 11.17 5.19
CA PRO A 33 -10.54 10.53 5.48
C PRO A 33 -11.74 11.47 5.33
N TYR A 34 -11.56 12.79 5.49
CA TYR A 34 -12.66 13.75 5.56
C TYR A 34 -13.07 14.27 4.18
N ASN A 35 -12.10 14.50 3.29
CA ASN A 35 -12.35 15.13 1.99
C ASN A 35 -11.89 14.29 0.79
N GLY A 36 -11.32 13.09 1.02
CA GLY A 36 -10.85 12.19 -0.04
C GLY A 36 -9.67 12.74 -0.84
N ALA A 37 -8.98 13.79 -0.36
CA ALA A 37 -7.79 14.31 -1.01
C ALA A 37 -6.68 13.25 -1.00
N VAL A 38 -5.99 13.11 -2.13
CA VAL A 38 -4.82 12.22 -2.24
C VAL A 38 -3.67 12.90 -1.50
N LEU A 39 -3.22 12.28 -0.42
CA LEU A 39 -2.10 12.73 0.42
C LEU A 39 -0.76 12.18 -0.09
N GLY A 40 -0.79 11.03 -0.77
CA GLY A 40 0.40 10.43 -1.36
C GLY A 40 0.13 9.10 -2.04
N GLN A 41 1.16 8.58 -2.70
CA GLN A 41 1.18 7.26 -3.31
C GLN A 41 2.40 6.51 -2.76
N ALA A 42 2.21 5.27 -2.34
CA ALA A 42 3.32 4.41 -1.95
C ALA A 42 4.05 3.90 -3.20
N GLY A 43 5.39 3.97 -3.17
CA GLY A 43 6.27 3.41 -4.20
C GLY A 43 7.05 2.20 -3.68
N SER A 44 7.84 1.58 -4.56
CA SER A 44 8.74 0.45 -4.20
C SER A 44 8.03 -0.76 -3.59
N LEU A 45 6.77 -0.97 -3.97
CA LEU A 45 6.04 -2.20 -3.71
C LEU A 45 6.46 -3.27 -4.73
N PRO A 46 6.34 -4.57 -4.39
CA PRO A 46 6.65 -5.64 -5.33
C PRO A 46 5.84 -5.55 -6.62
N SER A 47 4.57 -5.12 -6.55
CA SER A 47 3.75 -4.80 -7.71
C SER A 47 2.87 -3.57 -7.44
N ASN A 48 2.49 -2.85 -8.50
CA ASN A 48 1.48 -1.80 -8.44
C ASN A 48 0.05 -2.35 -8.31
N ASN A 49 -0.19 -3.61 -8.65
CA ASN A 49 -1.52 -4.21 -8.49
C ASN A 49 -1.70 -4.67 -7.03
N ILE A 50 -2.52 -3.94 -6.28
CA ILE A 50 -2.75 -4.15 -4.86
C ILE A 50 -3.98 -5.01 -4.67
N LEU A 51 -3.79 -6.17 -4.03
CA LEU A 51 -4.85 -7.16 -3.85
C LEU A 51 -5.49 -7.05 -2.46
N SER A 52 -4.71 -6.72 -1.44
CA SER A 52 -5.19 -6.67 -0.06
C SER A 52 -4.38 -5.74 0.82
N LEU A 53 -5.05 -5.21 1.85
CA LEU A 53 -4.45 -4.43 2.92
C LEU A 53 -4.85 -5.07 4.26
N SER A 54 -3.88 -5.32 5.13
CA SER A 54 -4.16 -5.79 6.49
C SER A 54 -3.99 -4.66 7.50
N PRO A 55 -4.86 -4.55 8.53
CA PRO A 55 -4.80 -3.51 9.55
C PRO A 55 -3.45 -3.41 10.27
N ASP A 56 -3.22 -2.22 10.84
CA ASP A 56 -2.02 -1.86 11.57
C ASP A 56 -1.65 -2.89 12.65
N THR A 57 -0.54 -3.60 12.42
CA THR A 57 0.06 -4.49 13.42
C THR A 57 1.47 -4.01 13.74
N GLY A 58 1.63 -3.30 14.85
CA GLY A 58 2.93 -2.80 15.30
C GLY A 58 3.50 -1.69 14.41
N ASN A 59 2.68 -0.69 14.06
CA ASN A 59 3.04 0.47 13.24
C ASN A 59 3.38 0.08 11.78
N LYS A 60 2.69 -0.94 11.28
CA LYS A 60 2.88 -1.52 9.95
C LYS A 60 1.55 -1.77 9.27
N LEU A 61 1.38 -1.19 8.08
CA LEU A 61 0.36 -1.62 7.14
C LEU A 61 0.94 -2.74 6.26
N TRP A 62 0.39 -3.94 6.35
CA TRP A 62 0.77 -5.02 5.43
C TRP A 62 0.01 -4.88 4.12
N VAL A 63 0.73 -5.08 3.02
CA VAL A 63 0.25 -4.88 1.65
C VAL A 63 0.48 -6.16 0.85
N GLY A 64 -0.61 -6.85 0.51
CA GLY A 64 -0.59 -7.94 -0.45
C GLY A 64 -0.65 -7.39 -1.86
N THR A 65 0.37 -7.66 -2.65
CA THR A 65 0.47 -7.24 -4.06
C THR A 65 0.47 -8.47 -4.96
N MET A 66 0.21 -8.29 -6.25
CA MET A 66 0.23 -9.38 -7.24
C MET A 66 1.58 -10.12 -7.30
N GLU A 67 2.68 -9.47 -6.96
CA GLU A 67 4.05 -10.03 -7.06
C GLU A 67 4.72 -10.19 -5.69
N GLY A 68 3.95 -10.12 -4.61
CA GLY A 68 4.42 -10.48 -3.28
C GLY A 68 3.90 -9.63 -2.13
N LEU A 69 4.55 -9.79 -0.98
CA LEU A 69 4.20 -9.13 0.26
C LEU A 69 5.15 -7.96 0.56
N ALA A 70 4.60 -6.85 1.05
CA ALA A 70 5.37 -5.76 1.62
C ALA A 70 4.68 -5.21 2.87
N TRP A 71 5.39 -4.38 3.63
CA TRP A 71 4.78 -3.56 4.67
C TRP A 71 5.27 -2.12 4.61
N ILE A 72 4.41 -1.21 5.07
CA ILE A 72 4.68 0.22 5.14
C ILE A 72 4.73 0.62 6.61
N SER A 73 5.82 1.28 7.03
CA SER A 73 5.87 1.92 8.34
C SER A 73 4.93 3.13 8.35
N LEU A 74 3.92 3.12 9.22
CA LEU A 74 2.94 4.21 9.26
C LEU A 74 3.54 5.51 9.80
N THR A 75 4.55 5.45 10.67
CA THR A 75 5.29 6.64 11.13
C THR A 75 6.23 7.23 10.07
N SER A 76 6.97 6.41 9.32
CA SER A 76 8.02 6.92 8.41
C SER A 76 7.62 6.93 6.94
N GLY A 77 6.51 6.28 6.57
CA GLY A 77 6.12 6.06 5.17
C GLY A 77 7.01 5.09 4.40
N ARG A 78 8.04 4.52 5.05
CA ARG A 78 9.00 3.63 4.38
C ARG A 78 8.34 2.30 4.02
N VAL A 79 8.45 1.94 2.75
CA VAL A 79 8.02 0.63 2.22
C VAL A 79 9.16 -0.38 2.35
N ARG A 80 8.83 -1.61 2.76
CA ARG A 80 9.75 -2.74 2.78
C ARG A 80 9.09 -3.99 2.17
N PRO A 81 9.58 -4.45 1.01
CA PRO A 81 9.26 -5.79 0.52
C PRO A 81 9.69 -6.86 1.52
N HIS A 82 8.91 -7.92 1.62
CA HIS A 82 9.28 -9.11 2.36
C HIS A 82 9.84 -10.14 1.37
N TYR A 83 11.16 -10.12 1.15
CA TYR A 83 11.79 -10.85 0.03
C TYR A 83 11.53 -12.36 -0.01
N ALA A 84 11.29 -13.01 1.12
CA ALA A 84 10.85 -14.42 1.14
C ALA A 84 9.48 -14.68 0.47
N PHE A 85 8.71 -13.63 0.21
CA PHE A 85 7.38 -13.68 -0.41
C PHE A 85 7.29 -12.76 -1.63
N VAL A 86 8.40 -12.37 -2.23
CA VAL A 86 8.43 -11.65 -3.51
C VAL A 86 8.66 -12.66 -4.62
N LYS A 87 7.95 -12.53 -5.74
CA LYS A 87 8.04 -13.45 -6.88
C LYS A 87 9.47 -13.56 -7.42
N GLU A 88 10.15 -12.42 -7.52
CA GLU A 88 11.53 -12.28 -8.01
C GLU A 88 12.31 -11.42 -7.01
N PRO A 89 12.88 -12.01 -5.95
CA PRO A 89 13.71 -11.27 -5.02
C PRO A 89 15.04 -10.89 -5.69
N PRO A 90 15.68 -9.78 -5.28
CA PRO A 90 17.00 -9.41 -5.80
C PRO A 90 18.04 -10.49 -5.44
N GLU A 91 19.07 -10.66 -6.27
CA GLU A 91 20.00 -11.80 -6.26
C GLU A 91 20.72 -12.08 -4.93
N ASN A 92 20.70 -11.16 -3.95
CA ASN A 92 21.50 -11.22 -2.71
C ASN A 92 20.72 -10.82 -1.43
N PHE A 93 19.57 -11.43 -1.13
CA PHE A 93 18.78 -11.12 0.09
C PHE A 93 18.77 -12.20 1.17
#